data_AF-A0A813CB55-F1
#
_entry.id   AF-A0A813CB55-F1
#
_cell.length_a   1.000
_cell.length_b   1.000
_cell.length_c   1.000
_cell.angle_alpha   90.00
_cell.angle_beta   90.00
_cell.angle_gamma   90.00
#
_symmetry.space_group_name_H-M   'P 1'
#
loop_
_entity.id
_entity.type
_entity.pdbx_description
1 polymer ?
#
loop_
_entity_poly.entity_id
_entity_poly.type
_entity_poly.pdbx_seq_one_letter_code
_entity_poly.pdbx_strand_id
1 'polypeptide(L)'
;MVNWSPVLQTAVSDLEVEYSDVQGHLYHFKYMVADTEEFIPVATTRPETILGDTAVCVHPEDPRYEHLIGKDVIVPVQGRRIPVIADAYVDREFGTGALKITPAHDFNDFEIGQTHKLESHSVIGLDGSMSPTLEALGSPQYIGLDRADCRKKLWADLEEAGLTLKVEDHMQRVPLSQRSGEVIEPMLSDQWFVSTEVRICEQCSSHCYPEASIYCSLTE
;
A
#
# COMPACT_ATOMS: atom_id res chain seq x y z
N MET A 1 -7.29 -7.15 5.45
CA MET A 1 -7.59 -5.92 4.66
C MET A 1 -8.87 -6.15 3.87
N VAL A 2 -9.63 -5.10 3.56
CA VAL A 2 -10.86 -5.18 2.78
C VAL A 2 -10.84 -4.25 1.58
N ASN A 3 -11.60 -4.60 0.56
CA ASN A 3 -11.98 -3.69 -0.51
C ASN A 3 -13.07 -2.74 0.02
N TRP A 4 -12.79 -1.44 0.07
CA TRP A 4 -13.72 -0.43 0.58
C TRP A 4 -14.23 0.46 -0.55
N SER A 5 -15.53 0.73 -0.57
CA SER A 5 -16.16 1.73 -1.44
C SER A 5 -16.25 3.06 -0.70
N PRO A 6 -15.50 4.10 -1.12
CA PRO A 6 -15.60 5.42 -0.49
C PRO A 6 -16.92 6.14 -0.79
N VAL A 7 -17.64 5.75 -1.84
CA VAL A 7 -18.93 6.36 -2.19
C VAL A 7 -20.06 5.70 -1.42
N LEU A 8 -20.09 4.37 -1.37
CA LEU A 8 -21.14 3.61 -0.69
C LEU A 8 -20.88 3.47 0.82
N GLN A 9 -19.69 3.84 1.30
CA GLN A 9 -19.28 3.75 2.70
C GLN A 9 -19.42 2.32 3.25
N THR A 10 -18.95 1.34 2.46
CA THR A 10 -19.09 -0.07 2.81
C THR A 10 -17.96 -0.92 2.24
N ALA A 11 -17.68 -2.04 2.90
CA ALA A 11 -16.80 -3.06 2.37
C ALA A 11 -17.50 -3.82 1.24
N VAL A 12 -16.76 -4.17 0.19
CA VAL A 12 -17.25 -4.94 -0.96
C VAL A 12 -16.48 -6.25 -1.09
N SER A 13 -17.13 -7.28 -1.60
CA SER A 13 -16.48 -8.57 -1.86
C SER A 13 -15.52 -8.48 -3.06
N ASP A 14 -14.52 -9.35 -3.11
CA ASP A 14 -13.63 -9.50 -4.29
C ASP A 14 -14.41 -9.77 -5.59
N LEU A 15 -15.56 -10.44 -5.49
CA LEU A 15 -16.44 -10.71 -6.64
C LEU A 15 -17.19 -9.45 -7.14
N GLU A 16 -17.25 -8.40 -6.33
CA GLU A 16 -17.91 -7.13 -6.64
C GLU A 16 -16.90 -6.05 -7.10
N VAL A 17 -15.63 -6.43 -7.24
CA VAL A 17 -14.57 -5.58 -7.78
C VAL A 17 -14.32 -5.94 -9.24
N GLU A 18 -14.56 -4.99 -10.13
CA GLU A 18 -14.21 -5.08 -11.55
C GLU A 18 -12.90 -4.35 -11.81
N TYR A 19 -12.15 -4.73 -12.85
CA TYR A 19 -10.89 -4.06 -13.19
C TYR A 19 -11.00 -3.38 -14.53
N SER A 20 -10.54 -2.13 -14.58
CA SER A 20 -10.45 -1.35 -15.82
C SER A 20 -9.02 -0.91 -16.07
N ASP A 21 -8.60 -0.99 -17.32
CA ASP A 21 -7.30 -0.49 -17.77
C ASP A 21 -7.42 1.00 -18.07
N VAL A 22 -6.74 1.81 -17.26
CA VAL A 22 -6.78 3.27 -17.34
C VAL A 22 -5.39 3.81 -17.63
N GLN A 23 -5.31 4.76 -18.56
CA GLN A 23 -4.08 5.50 -18.80
C GLN A 23 -3.76 6.38 -17.58
N GLY A 24 -2.63 6.11 -16.95
CA GLY A 24 -2.13 6.87 -15.80
C GLY A 24 -0.63 7.13 -15.91
N HIS A 25 -0.01 7.35 -14.75
CA HIS A 25 1.41 7.67 -14.66
C HIS A 25 2.13 6.80 -13.63
N LEU A 26 3.39 6.49 -13.90
CA LEU A 26 4.31 5.87 -12.96
C LEU A 26 5.32 6.92 -12.49
N TYR A 27 5.20 7.31 -11.23
CA TYR A 27 5.97 8.37 -10.61
C TYR A 27 7.25 7.80 -10.00
N HIS A 28 8.40 8.31 -10.44
CA HIS A 28 9.71 7.92 -9.91
C HIS A 28 10.27 9.02 -9.02
N PHE A 29 10.67 8.68 -7.81
CA PHE A 29 11.14 9.63 -6.80
C PHE A 29 12.20 8.99 -5.89
N LYS A 30 12.80 9.80 -5.01
CA LYS A 30 13.93 9.40 -4.17
C LYS A 30 13.51 9.24 -2.70
N TYR A 31 13.91 8.14 -2.10
CA TYR A 31 14.06 8.00 -0.65
C TYR A 31 15.50 8.32 -0.27
N MET A 32 15.74 9.43 0.44
CA MET A 32 17.09 9.77 0.88
C MET A 32 17.51 8.82 2.02
N VAL A 33 18.69 8.21 1.92
CA VAL A 33 19.26 7.39 2.98
C VAL A 33 19.68 8.32 4.12
N ALA A 34 19.19 8.03 5.33
CA ALA A 34 19.38 8.88 6.49
C ALA A 34 20.87 9.13 6.74
N ASP A 35 21.21 10.37 7.09
CA ASP A 35 22.57 10.81 7.43
C ASP A 35 23.59 10.69 6.28
N THR A 36 23.12 10.58 5.03
CA THR A 36 23.96 10.51 3.83
C THR A 36 23.39 11.33 2.66
N GLU A 37 24.15 11.44 1.56
CA GLU A 37 23.67 11.98 0.29
C GLU A 37 23.17 10.88 -0.67
N GLU A 38 23.23 9.61 -0.26
CA GLU A 38 22.76 8.46 -1.04
C GLU A 38 21.23 8.39 -1.03
N PHE A 39 20.63 7.80 -2.05
CA PHE A 39 19.18 7.62 -2.14
C PHE A 39 18.79 6.32 -2.82
N ILE A 40 17.60 5.82 -2.49
CA ILE A 40 16.94 4.70 -3.15
C ILE A 40 15.86 5.27 -4.08
N PRO A 41 15.95 5.07 -5.40
CA PRO A 41 14.88 5.41 -6.32
C PRO A 41 13.71 4.43 -6.11
N VAL A 42 12.48 4.93 -6.04
CA VAL A 42 11.26 4.12 -5.95
C VAL A 42 10.26 4.60 -6.99
N ALA A 43 9.41 3.69 -7.48
CA ALA A 43 8.33 3.99 -8.41
C ALA A 43 6.96 3.67 -7.80
N THR A 44 5.96 4.53 -8.02
CA THR A 44 4.58 4.29 -7.57
C THR A 44 3.56 4.88 -8.53
N THR A 45 2.39 4.25 -8.61
CA THR A 45 1.21 4.79 -9.30
C THR A 45 0.34 5.66 -8.37
N ARG A 46 0.58 5.57 -7.05
CA ARG A 46 -0.20 6.23 -6.00
C ARG A 46 0.67 7.10 -5.08
N PRO A 47 1.19 8.25 -5.54
CA PRO A 47 2.01 9.13 -4.73
C PRO A 47 1.40 9.50 -3.37
N GLU A 48 0.09 9.74 -3.29
CA GLU A 48 -0.62 10.10 -2.06
C GLU A 48 -0.45 9.09 -0.91
N THR A 49 -0.16 7.82 -1.23
CA THR A 49 0.05 6.76 -0.24
C THR A 49 1.44 6.81 0.41
N ILE A 50 2.41 7.54 -0.17
CA ILE A 50 3.77 7.74 0.38
C ILE A 50 3.72 8.23 1.83
N LEU A 51 2.71 9.06 2.14
CA LEU A 51 2.50 9.61 3.47
C LEU A 51 2.24 8.54 4.55
N GLY A 52 1.85 7.33 4.15
CA GLY A 52 1.61 6.20 5.05
C GLY A 52 2.72 5.16 5.03
N ASP A 53 3.85 5.41 4.35
CA ASP A 53 4.90 4.40 4.16
C ASP A 53 5.57 4.02 5.48
N THR A 54 5.89 2.74 5.66
CA THR A 54 6.51 2.26 6.90
C THR A 54 7.81 1.49 6.66
N ALA A 55 8.14 1.19 5.40
CA ALA A 55 9.46 0.73 4.99
C ALA A 55 9.69 1.00 3.49
N VAL A 56 10.95 0.93 3.08
CA VAL A 56 11.31 0.66 1.69
C VAL A 56 11.80 -0.78 1.63
N CYS A 57 11.23 -1.58 0.74
CA CYS A 57 11.59 -2.98 0.56
C CYS A 57 12.45 -3.14 -0.69
N VAL A 58 13.53 -3.89 -0.58
CA VAL A 58 14.42 -4.26 -1.69
C VAL A 58 14.57 -5.77 -1.75
N HIS A 59 14.95 -6.31 -2.90
CA HIS A 59 15.24 -7.73 -2.99
C HIS A 59 16.56 -8.05 -2.23
N PRO A 60 16.62 -9.13 -1.42
CA PRO A 60 17.81 -9.46 -0.61
C PRO A 60 19.07 -9.70 -1.45
N GLU A 61 18.92 -10.19 -2.67
CA GLU A 61 20.01 -10.43 -3.62
C GLU A 61 20.17 -9.32 -4.68
N ASP A 62 19.71 -8.10 -4.41
CA ASP A 62 19.96 -6.97 -5.29
C ASP A 62 21.27 -6.26 -4.91
N PRO A 63 22.36 -6.40 -5.70
CA PRO A 63 23.66 -5.82 -5.36
C PRO A 63 23.64 -4.29 -5.35
N ARG A 64 22.60 -3.64 -5.90
CA ARG A 64 22.44 -2.18 -5.85
C ARG A 64 22.06 -1.67 -4.46
N TYR A 65 21.39 -2.50 -3.64
CA TYR A 65 20.76 -2.08 -2.39
C TYR A 65 21.15 -2.94 -1.18
N GLU A 66 21.92 -4.01 -1.36
CA GLU A 66 22.35 -4.92 -0.29
C GLU A 66 22.98 -4.17 0.90
N HIS A 67 23.84 -3.17 0.62
CA HIS A 67 24.49 -2.35 1.66
C HIS A 67 23.57 -1.33 2.34
N LEU A 68 22.30 -1.23 1.92
CA LEU A 68 21.28 -0.37 2.50
C LEU A 68 20.30 -1.13 3.39
N ILE A 69 20.25 -2.46 3.32
CA ILE A 69 19.37 -3.28 4.16
C ILE A 69 19.67 -3.01 5.64
N GLY A 70 18.63 -2.69 6.41
CA GLY A 70 18.72 -2.33 7.83
C GLY A 70 19.13 -0.88 8.11
N LYS A 71 19.41 -0.06 7.08
CA LYS A 71 19.54 1.39 7.23
C LYS A 71 18.17 2.06 7.21
N ASP A 72 18.13 3.31 7.65
CA ASP A 72 16.94 4.13 7.56
C ASP A 72 16.96 4.99 6.29
N VAL A 73 15.79 5.22 5.72
CA VAL A 73 15.53 6.25 4.73
C VAL A 73 14.52 7.26 5.26
N ILE A 74 14.51 8.44 4.64
CA ILE A 74 13.62 9.54 5.00
C ILE A 74 12.39 9.51 4.11
N VAL A 75 11.21 9.43 4.72
CA VAL A 75 9.93 9.60 4.03
C VAL A 75 9.87 11.01 3.45
N PRO A 76 9.73 11.14 2.13
CA PRO A 76 9.67 12.44 1.49
C PRO A 76 8.58 13.34 2.09
N VAL A 77 8.85 14.65 2.16
CA VAL A 77 7.99 15.68 2.79
C VAL A 77 7.83 15.57 4.31
N GLN A 78 7.64 14.37 4.87
CA GLN A 78 7.40 14.17 6.31
C GLN A 78 8.68 14.22 7.15
N GLY A 79 9.83 13.82 6.60
CA GLY A 79 11.08 13.74 7.35
C GLY A 79 11.17 12.55 8.33
N ARG A 80 10.16 11.67 8.34
CA ARG A 80 10.13 10.47 9.19
C ARG A 80 11.15 9.45 8.72
N ARG A 81 11.83 8.79 9.64
CA ARG A 81 12.75 7.67 9.36
C ARG A 81 11.97 6.36 9.27
N ILE A 82 12.20 5.59 8.21
CA ILE A 82 11.66 4.24 8.03
C ILE A 82 12.77 3.29 7.59
N PRO A 83 12.73 2.01 8.01
CA PRO A 83 13.78 1.06 7.67
C PRO A 83 13.74 0.64 6.20
N VAL A 84 14.92 0.27 5.68
CA VAL A 84 15.06 -0.52 4.46
C VAL A 84 15.04 -2.00 4.83
N ILE A 85 14.01 -2.71 4.38
CA ILE A 85 13.83 -4.15 4.62
C ILE A 85 14.14 -4.96 3.36
N ALA A 86 14.35 -6.25 3.53
CA ALA A 86 14.60 -7.16 2.42
C ALA A 86 13.50 -8.22 2.31
N ASP A 87 12.91 -8.38 1.12
CA ASP A 87 11.91 -9.40 0.84
C ASP A 87 12.05 -9.94 -0.59
N ALA A 88 11.91 -11.25 -0.77
CA ALA A 88 11.99 -11.91 -2.07
C ALA A 88 10.76 -11.61 -2.95
N TYR A 89 9.70 -11.03 -2.40
CA TYR A 89 8.56 -10.51 -3.15
C TYR A 89 8.94 -9.40 -4.14
N VAL A 90 9.97 -8.61 -3.84
CA VAL A 90 10.38 -7.49 -4.68
C VAL A 90 11.08 -7.99 -5.94
N ASP A 91 10.50 -7.72 -7.11
CA ASP A 91 11.14 -8.00 -8.38
C ASP A 91 12.28 -6.99 -8.67
N ARG A 92 13.50 -7.51 -8.86
CA ARG A 92 14.70 -6.73 -9.19
C ARG A 92 14.58 -6.00 -10.53
N GLU A 93 13.84 -6.58 -11.48
CA GLU A 93 13.71 -6.05 -12.84
C GLU A 93 12.56 -5.04 -12.97
N PHE A 94 11.58 -5.09 -12.06
CA PHE A 94 10.42 -4.21 -12.11
C PHE A 94 10.73 -2.82 -11.52
N GLY A 95 10.45 -1.78 -12.31
CA GLY A 95 10.62 -0.38 -11.90
C GLY A 95 12.06 -0.07 -11.55
N THR A 96 12.34 0.01 -10.25
CA THR A 96 13.68 0.34 -9.72
C THR A 96 14.35 -0.82 -9.01
N GLY A 97 13.64 -1.92 -8.74
CA GLY A 97 14.08 -2.97 -7.80
C GLY A 97 13.90 -2.61 -6.33
N ALA A 98 13.22 -1.49 -6.04
CA ALA A 98 12.82 -1.07 -4.70
C ALA A 98 11.33 -0.69 -4.69
N LEU A 99 10.64 -1.08 -3.62
CA LEU A 99 9.21 -0.91 -3.43
C LEU A 99 8.95 -0.12 -2.14
N LYS A 100 8.09 0.90 -2.21
CA LYS A 100 7.56 1.54 -0.99
C LYS A 100 6.50 0.64 -0.36
N ILE A 101 6.55 0.47 0.96
CA ILE A 101 5.60 -0.36 1.70
C ILE A 101 4.62 0.52 2.46
N THR A 102 3.33 0.48 2.08
CA THR A 102 2.22 1.20 2.72
C THR A 102 1.16 0.21 3.24
N PRO A 103 1.37 -0.47 4.38
CA PRO A 103 0.56 -1.62 4.80
C PRO A 103 -0.94 -1.37 4.96
N ALA A 104 -1.37 -0.12 5.15
CA ALA A 104 -2.78 0.20 5.33
C ALA A 104 -3.57 0.39 4.01
N HIS A 105 -2.89 0.45 2.85
CA HIS A 105 -3.47 0.89 1.57
C HIS A 105 -3.16 -0.01 0.36
N ASP A 106 -2.49 -1.15 0.56
CA ASP A 106 -2.25 -2.19 -0.45
C ASP A 106 -2.19 -3.58 0.19
N PHE A 107 -2.78 -4.59 -0.47
CA PHE A 107 -2.87 -5.95 0.08
C PHE A 107 -1.51 -6.64 0.20
N ASN A 108 -0.60 -6.46 -0.77
CA ASN A 108 0.71 -7.08 -0.73
C ASN A 108 1.60 -6.37 0.30
N ASP A 109 1.53 -5.03 0.33
CA ASP A 109 2.23 -4.24 1.36
C ASP A 109 1.75 -4.61 2.77
N PHE A 110 0.47 -4.95 2.93
CA PHE A 110 -0.07 -5.44 4.20
C PHE A 110 0.56 -6.77 4.62
N GLU A 111 0.65 -7.74 3.71
CA GLU A 111 1.26 -9.05 4.00
C GLU A 111 2.76 -8.94 4.33
N ILE A 112 3.49 -8.11 3.57
CA ILE A 112 4.89 -7.78 3.88
C ILE A 112 4.97 -7.07 5.23
N GLY A 113 4.09 -6.10 5.49
CA GLY A 113 4.01 -5.38 6.75
C GLY A 113 3.82 -6.32 7.94
N GLN A 114 2.93 -7.30 7.84
CA GLN A 114 2.71 -8.32 8.88
C GLN A 114 3.96 -9.20 9.09
N THR A 115 4.58 -9.66 8.00
CA THR A 115 5.77 -10.52 8.03
C THR A 115 6.95 -9.82 8.72
N HIS A 116 7.17 -8.54 8.38
CA HIS A 116 8.26 -7.72 8.90
C HIS A 116 7.89 -6.92 10.16
N LYS A 117 6.67 -7.09 10.68
CA LYS A 117 6.14 -6.42 11.88
C LYS A 117 6.21 -4.89 11.79
N LEU A 118 5.85 -4.35 10.62
CA LEU A 118 5.78 -2.92 10.36
C LEU A 118 4.49 -2.33 10.94
N GLU A 119 4.56 -1.06 11.33
CA GLU A 119 3.37 -0.30 11.67
C GLU A 119 2.48 -0.09 10.43
N SER A 120 1.19 0.18 10.68
CA SER A 120 0.22 0.49 9.64
C SER A 120 -0.42 1.85 9.92
N HIS A 121 -0.34 2.76 8.93
CA HIS A 121 -0.91 4.10 9.05
C HIS A 121 -2.04 4.33 8.05
N SER A 122 -3.27 4.40 8.54
CA SER A 122 -4.45 4.72 7.71
C SER A 122 -4.48 6.22 7.36
N VAL A 123 -3.76 6.60 6.31
CA VAL A 123 -3.66 7.99 5.81
C VAL A 123 -4.80 8.43 4.90
N ILE A 124 -5.63 7.51 4.40
CA ILE A 124 -6.87 7.81 3.68
C ILE A 124 -8.05 7.41 4.58
N GLY A 125 -9.03 8.30 4.69
CA GLY A 125 -10.27 8.10 5.44
C GLY A 125 -11.32 7.32 4.65
N LEU A 126 -12.39 6.92 5.33
CA LEU A 126 -13.47 6.12 4.72
C LEU A 126 -14.19 6.84 3.59
N ASP A 127 -14.20 8.17 3.56
CA ASP A 127 -14.76 9.01 2.49
C ASP A 127 -13.78 9.29 1.33
N GLY A 128 -12.57 8.74 1.40
CA GLY A 128 -11.52 8.96 0.40
C GLY A 128 -10.77 10.27 0.57
N SER A 129 -11.07 11.06 1.61
CA SER A 129 -10.27 12.21 2.00
C SER A 129 -9.04 11.79 2.82
N MET A 130 -8.02 12.64 2.88
CA MET A 130 -6.83 12.35 3.66
C MET A 130 -7.10 12.47 5.17
N SER A 131 -6.74 11.43 5.91
CA SER A 131 -7.06 11.21 7.32
C SER A 131 -6.34 12.20 8.27
N PRO A 132 -6.96 12.57 9.41
CA PRO A 132 -6.30 13.31 10.50
C PRO A 132 -5.03 12.65 11.05
N THR A 133 -4.84 11.33 10.83
CA THR A 133 -3.60 10.61 11.20
C THR A 133 -2.34 11.29 10.65
N LEU A 134 -2.45 12.00 9.53
CA LEU A 134 -1.33 12.74 8.93
C LEU A 134 -0.75 13.83 9.84
N GLU A 135 -1.49 14.32 10.84
CA GLU A 135 -0.95 15.29 11.79
C GLU A 135 0.17 14.67 12.63
N ALA A 136 -0.05 13.45 13.13
CA ALA A 136 0.97 12.71 13.89
C ALA A 136 2.16 12.28 13.02
N LEU A 137 1.96 12.14 11.70
CA LEU A 137 3.01 11.76 10.75
C LEU A 137 3.81 12.96 10.19
N GLY A 138 3.50 14.18 10.64
CA GLY A 138 4.26 15.38 10.25
C GLY A 138 3.85 15.98 8.90
N SER A 139 2.63 15.70 8.42
CA SER A 139 2.12 16.24 7.16
C SER A 139 0.66 16.77 7.27
N PRO A 140 0.37 17.66 8.22
CA PRO A 140 -1.00 18.17 8.44
C PRO A 140 -1.56 18.96 7.25
N GLN A 141 -0.71 19.49 6.36
CA GLN A 141 -1.10 20.27 5.19
C GLN A 141 -1.93 19.50 4.15
N TYR A 142 -1.99 18.16 4.24
CA TYR A 142 -2.80 17.35 3.32
C TYR A 142 -4.14 16.90 3.92
N ILE A 143 -4.37 17.08 5.23
CA ILE A 143 -5.59 16.61 5.90
C ILE A 143 -6.82 17.20 5.25
N GLY A 144 -7.83 16.35 5.00
CA GLY A 144 -9.12 16.72 4.44
C GLY A 144 -9.12 16.96 2.92
N LEU A 145 -7.97 16.90 2.24
CA LEU A 145 -7.95 16.88 0.77
C LEU A 145 -8.54 15.57 0.25
N ASP A 146 -9.23 15.61 -0.88
CA ASP A 146 -9.50 14.38 -1.63
C ASP A 146 -8.16 13.74 -2.08
N ARG A 147 -8.08 12.41 -2.07
CA ARG A 147 -6.86 11.67 -2.43
C ARG A 147 -6.28 12.04 -3.80
N ALA A 148 -7.11 12.36 -4.80
CA ALA A 148 -6.63 12.76 -6.12
C ALA A 148 -6.02 14.16 -6.11
N ASP A 149 -6.53 15.06 -5.27
CA ASP A 149 -5.97 16.40 -5.08
C ASP A 149 -4.73 16.37 -4.19
N CYS A 150 -4.72 15.50 -3.16
CA CYS A 150 -3.52 15.20 -2.39
C CYS A 150 -2.40 14.67 -3.28
N ARG A 151 -2.70 13.76 -4.21
CA ARG A 151 -1.72 13.24 -5.18
C ARG A 151 -1.04 14.36 -5.96
N LYS A 152 -1.82 15.28 -6.54
CA LYS A 152 -1.29 16.43 -7.30
C LYS A 152 -0.44 17.33 -6.43
N LYS A 153 -0.94 17.67 -5.23
CA LYS A 153 -0.25 18.56 -4.31
C LYS A 153 1.06 17.95 -3.82
N LEU A 154 1.04 16.70 -3.37
CA LEU A 154 2.21 15.99 -2.89
C LEU A 154 3.28 15.88 -3.97
N TRP A 155 2.89 15.57 -5.21
CA TRP A 155 3.85 15.54 -6.31
C TRP A 155 4.52 16.90 -6.55
N ALA A 156 3.75 17.99 -6.55
CA ALA A 156 4.31 19.34 -6.68
C ALA A 156 5.28 19.68 -5.52
N ASP A 157 4.94 19.29 -4.29
CA ASP A 157 5.82 19.50 -3.13
C ASP A 157 7.12 18.67 -3.25
N LEU A 158 7.07 17.47 -3.84
CA LEU A 158 8.25 16.65 -4.14
C LEU A 158 9.13 17.27 -5.23
N GLU A 159 8.51 17.88 -6.25
CA GLU A 159 9.22 18.58 -7.32
C GLU A 159 9.96 19.81 -6.76
N GLU A 160 9.29 20.59 -5.91
CA GLU A 160 9.90 21.74 -5.23
C GLU A 160 11.08 21.32 -4.34
N ALA A 161 10.98 20.15 -3.69
CA ALA A 161 12.04 19.57 -2.89
C ALA A 161 13.18 18.92 -3.70
N GLY A 162 13.07 18.82 -5.03
CA GLY A 162 14.07 18.16 -5.89
C GLY A 162 14.18 16.64 -5.69
N LEU A 163 13.13 16.03 -5.15
CA LEU A 163 13.08 14.60 -4.82
C LEU A 163 12.50 13.74 -5.96
N THR A 164 12.00 14.36 -7.02
CA THR A 164 11.47 13.66 -8.20
C THR A 164 12.59 13.25 -9.17
N LEU A 165 12.36 12.14 -9.89
CA LEU A 165 13.27 11.63 -10.92
C LEU A 165 12.65 11.75 -12.31
N LYS A 166 11.48 11.15 -12.52
CA LYS A 166 10.75 11.16 -13.78
C LYS A 166 9.29 10.77 -13.58
N VAL A 167 8.44 11.12 -14.54
CA VAL A 167 7.07 10.65 -14.66
C VAL A 167 6.95 9.95 -16.00
N GLU A 168 6.44 8.73 -16.01
CA GLU A 168 6.28 7.94 -17.23
C GLU A 168 4.82 7.57 -17.43
N ASP A 169 4.38 7.54 -18.68
CA ASP A 169 3.05 7.03 -19.03
C ASP A 169 2.98 5.53 -18.74
N HIS A 170 1.93 5.11 -18.04
CA HIS A 170 1.77 3.73 -17.61
C HIS A 170 0.30 3.34 -17.62
N MET A 171 -0.02 2.21 -18.25
CA MET A 171 -1.35 1.62 -18.16
C MET A 171 -1.53 0.98 -16.79
N GLN A 172 -2.49 1.49 -16.03
CA GLN A 172 -2.79 1.05 -14.68
C GLN A 172 -4.05 0.20 -14.70
N ARG A 173 -4.00 -0.92 -13.98
CA ARG A 173 -5.18 -1.75 -13.74
C ARG A 173 -5.86 -1.27 -12.46
N VAL A 174 -6.98 -0.56 -12.59
CA VAL A 174 -7.67 0.11 -11.47
C VAL A 174 -8.86 -0.74 -11.02
N PRO A 175 -9.00 -1.03 -9.71
CA PRO A 175 -10.17 -1.71 -9.17
C PRO A 175 -11.35 -0.74 -9.04
N LEU A 176 -12.49 -1.12 -9.61
CA LEU A 176 -13.73 -0.34 -9.63
C LEU A 176 -14.86 -1.13 -8.96
N SER A 177 -15.74 -0.42 -8.26
CA SER A 177 -16.97 -0.98 -7.72
C SER A 177 -17.91 -1.39 -8.86
N GLN A 178 -18.37 -2.64 -8.87
CA GLN A 178 -19.37 -3.09 -9.82
C GLN A 178 -20.68 -2.29 -9.76
N ARG A 179 -21.03 -1.78 -8.57
CA ARG A 179 -22.35 -1.15 -8.33
C ARG A 179 -22.38 0.32 -8.75
N SER A 180 -21.30 1.05 -8.47
CA SER A 180 -21.28 2.51 -8.59
C SER A 180 -20.10 3.04 -9.42
N GLY A 181 -19.16 2.18 -9.82
CA GLY A 181 -18.09 2.49 -10.77
C GLY A 181 -16.94 3.33 -10.20
N GLU A 182 -16.97 3.70 -8.93
CA GLU A 182 -15.86 4.38 -8.25
C GLU A 182 -14.67 3.45 -8.02
N VAL A 183 -13.50 4.07 -7.84
CA VAL A 183 -12.29 3.37 -7.45
C VAL A 183 -12.43 2.82 -6.03
N ILE A 184 -12.15 1.52 -5.89
CA ILE A 184 -12.09 0.81 -4.61
C ILE A 184 -10.77 1.10 -3.91
N GLU A 185 -10.86 1.32 -2.59
CA GLU A 185 -9.71 1.55 -1.73
C GLU A 185 -9.44 0.32 -0.87
N PRO A 186 -8.22 -0.26 -0.90
CA PRO A 186 -7.80 -1.23 0.10
C PRO A 186 -7.70 -0.54 1.46
N MET A 187 -8.42 -1.05 2.47
CA MET A 187 -8.50 -0.43 3.79
C MET A 187 -8.40 -1.46 4.92
N LEU A 188 -7.86 -1.04 6.06
CA LEU A 188 -7.93 -1.79 7.31
C LEU A 188 -9.30 -1.57 7.95
N SER A 189 -10.04 -2.66 8.17
CA SER A 189 -11.36 -2.64 8.80
C SER A 189 -11.66 -3.99 9.43
N ASP A 190 -12.25 -3.98 10.62
CA ASP A 190 -12.76 -5.18 11.27
C ASP A 190 -14.02 -5.64 10.54
N GLN A 191 -13.97 -6.83 9.94
CA GLN A 191 -15.04 -7.38 9.12
C GLN A 191 -15.27 -8.86 9.41
N TRP A 192 -16.43 -9.37 9.00
CA TRP A 192 -16.78 -10.78 9.11
C TRP A 192 -16.36 -11.50 7.83
N PHE A 193 -15.51 -12.51 7.97
CA PHE A 193 -15.04 -13.33 6.86
C PHE A 193 -15.62 -14.75 6.94
N VAL A 194 -15.86 -15.35 5.78
CA VAL A 194 -16.19 -16.78 5.69
C VAL A 194 -14.97 -17.48 5.13
N SER A 195 -14.50 -18.53 5.84
CA SER A 195 -13.40 -19.34 5.34
C SER A 195 -13.86 -20.09 4.09
N THR A 196 -13.19 -19.84 2.96
CA THR A 196 -13.41 -20.54 1.69
C THR A 196 -12.47 -21.73 1.52
N GLU A 197 -11.53 -21.91 2.44
CA GLU A 197 -10.60 -23.04 2.44
C GLU A 197 -11.36 -24.32 2.79
N VAL A 198 -11.38 -25.28 1.86
CA VAL A 198 -11.95 -26.60 2.12
C VAL A 198 -10.99 -27.35 3.05
N ARG A 199 -11.26 -27.29 4.35
CA ARG A 199 -10.55 -28.12 5.32
C ARG A 199 -11.06 -29.55 5.21
N ILE A 200 -10.30 -30.41 4.52
CA ILE A 200 -10.54 -31.85 4.55
C ILE A 200 -10.13 -32.35 5.93
N CYS A 201 -11.13 -32.61 6.77
CA CYS A 201 -10.93 -33.25 8.07
C CYS A 201 -10.39 -34.69 7.85
N GLU A 202 -9.11 -34.95 8.18
CA GLU A 202 -8.51 -36.29 8.08
C GLU A 202 -9.21 -37.35 8.95
N GLN A 203 -9.95 -36.93 9.98
CA GLN A 203 -10.78 -37.80 10.84
C GLN A 203 -12.19 -38.06 10.27
N CYS A 204 -12.59 -37.38 9.21
CA CYS A 204 -13.97 -37.39 8.68
C CYS A 204 -14.10 -38.20 7.38
N SER A 205 -13.24 -39.20 7.18
CA SER A 205 -13.17 -40.00 5.94
C SER A 205 -14.36 -40.93 5.69
N SER A 206 -15.37 -40.96 6.57
CA SER A 206 -16.55 -41.81 6.33
C SER A 206 -17.86 -41.08 6.08
N HIS A 207 -18.29 -40.06 6.83
CA HIS A 207 -19.63 -39.48 6.63
C HIS A 207 -19.76 -38.09 7.27
N CYS A 208 -19.63 -37.01 6.49
CA CYS A 208 -20.35 -35.74 6.72
C CYS A 208 -20.19 -34.80 5.52
N TYR A 209 -21.27 -34.13 5.16
CA TYR A 209 -21.28 -33.07 4.15
C TYR A 209 -20.50 -31.85 4.65
N PRO A 210 -19.89 -31.05 3.75
CA PRO A 210 -19.10 -29.88 4.14
C PRO A 210 -20.00 -28.83 4.80
N GLU A 211 -19.85 -28.63 6.12
CA GLU A 211 -20.47 -27.50 6.81
C GLU A 211 -19.60 -26.26 6.61
N ALA A 212 -20.16 -25.24 5.95
CA ALA A 212 -19.56 -23.91 5.90
C ALA A 212 -19.60 -23.30 7.30
N SER A 213 -18.44 -23.16 7.94
CA SER A 213 -18.32 -22.52 9.24
C SER A 213 -18.00 -21.04 9.05
N ILE A 214 -18.86 -20.16 9.58
CA ILE A 214 -18.62 -18.71 9.66
C ILE A 214 -17.68 -18.49 10.86
N TYR A 215 -16.48 -17.94 10.62
CA TYR A 215 -15.53 -17.62 11.68
C TYR A 215 -15.40 -16.10 11.81
N CYS A 216 -15.42 -15.60 13.04
CA CYS A 216 -14.84 -14.30 13.32
C CYS A 216 -13.32 -14.49 13.34
N SER A 217 -12.62 -14.23 12.23
CA SER A 217 -11.17 -14.16 12.26
C SER A 217 -10.77 -12.78 12.76
N LEU A 218 -10.60 -12.66 14.09
CA LEU A 218 -9.71 -11.65 14.64
C LEU A 218 -8.30 -12.11 14.25
N THR A 219 -7.77 -11.58 13.15
CA THR A 219 -6.35 -11.75 12.85
C THR A 219 -5.58 -10.93 13.88
N GLU A 220 -5.03 -11.62 14.89
CA GLU A 220 -3.96 -11.08 15.77
C GLU A 220 -2.70 -10.77 14.96
#